data_AF-A0A8H7VC88-F1
#
_entry.id   AF-A0A8H7VC88-F1
#
_cell.length_a   1.000
_cell.length_b   1.000
_cell.length_c   1.000
_cell.angle_alpha   90.00
_cell.angle_beta   90.00
_cell.angle_gamma   90.00
#
_symmetry.space_group_name_H-M   'P 1'
#
loop_
_entity.id
_entity.type
_entity.pdbx_description
1 polymer ?
#
loop_
_entity_poly.entity_id
_entity_poly.type
_entity_poly.pdbx_seq_one_letter_code
_entity_poly.pdbx_strand_id
1 'polypeptide(L)'
;MVRNGSLDGLRGAQKYLRSTNISMLFSGAKKLHNGMGFKAKRKNKTNFFSAANKKLRLAWACKHRQLTVFDWRKWVFSGKTRVNIGGSDSESFYWSDVPGTNRPHKVRS
;
A
#
# COMPACT_ATOMS: atom_id res chain seq x y z
N MET A 1 -13.82 2.63 20.62
CA MET A 1 -13.57 2.40 19.17
C MET A 1 -12.24 1.67 19.03
N VAL A 2 -12.23 0.46 18.47
CA VAL A 2 -11.02 -0.36 18.34
C VAL A 2 -10.07 0.29 17.32
N ARG A 3 -8.91 0.77 17.77
CA ARG A 3 -7.92 1.55 16.98
C ARG A 3 -6.61 0.78 16.72
N ASN A 4 -6.61 -0.54 16.91
CA ASN A 4 -5.43 -1.41 16.80
C ASN A 4 -5.18 -1.94 15.36
N GLY A 5 -5.91 -1.46 14.36
CA GLY A 5 -5.80 -1.92 12.98
C GLY A 5 -6.52 -3.25 12.69
N SER A 6 -7.17 -3.90 13.67
CA SER A 6 -7.92 -5.15 13.50
C SER A 6 -9.15 -5.04 12.59
N LEU A 7 -9.56 -3.81 12.23
CA LEU A 7 -10.66 -3.54 11.33
C LEU A 7 -10.07 -3.16 9.97
N ASP A 8 -9.66 -4.17 9.20
CA ASP A 8 -8.93 -4.06 7.91
C ASP A 8 -9.63 -3.24 6.81
N GLY A 9 -10.82 -2.69 7.09
CA GLY A 9 -11.56 -1.79 6.23
C GLY A 9 -13.04 -1.75 6.56
N LEU A 10 -13.83 -1.16 5.67
CA LEU A 10 -15.28 -0.97 5.85
C LEU A 10 -16.03 -2.27 6.14
N ARG A 11 -15.62 -3.39 5.51
CA ARG A 11 -16.20 -4.73 5.76
C ARG A 11 -15.83 -5.27 7.13
N GLY A 12 -14.60 -5.05 7.60
CA GLY A 12 -14.17 -5.40 8.95
C GLY A 12 -14.96 -4.63 10.00
N ALA A 13 -15.11 -3.31 9.80
CA ALA A 13 -15.93 -2.46 10.65
C ALA A 13 -17.42 -2.89 10.66
N GLN A 14 -17.99 -3.25 9.50
CA GLN A 14 -19.35 -3.76 9.42
C GLN A 14 -19.50 -5.10 10.16
N LYS A 15 -18.55 -6.03 9.98
CA LYS A 15 -18.56 -7.34 10.65
C LYS A 15 -18.46 -7.19 12.16
N TYR A 16 -17.61 -6.27 12.64
CA TYR A 16 -17.49 -5.93 14.06
C TYR A 16 -18.80 -5.36 14.62
N LEU A 17 -19.41 -4.38 13.94
CA LEU A 17 -20.67 -3.79 14.40
C LEU A 17 -21.81 -4.82 14.43
N ARG A 18 -21.85 -5.74 13.46
CA ARG A 18 -22.77 -6.88 13.51
C ARG A 18 -22.50 -7.80 14.70
N SER A 19 -21.22 -8.03 15.05
CA SER A 19 -20.87 -8.84 16.23
C SER A 19 -21.24 -8.18 17.56
N THR A 20 -21.41 -6.85 17.59
CA THR A 20 -21.90 -6.10 18.75
C THR A 20 -23.43 -5.89 18.72
N ASN A 21 -24.18 -6.74 18.01
CA ASN A 21 -25.64 -6.66 17.80
C ASN A 21 -26.15 -5.38 17.09
N ILE A 22 -25.28 -4.61 16.46
CA ILE A 22 -25.67 -3.47 15.62
C ILE A 22 -25.83 -3.97 14.18
N SER A 23 -27.06 -4.33 13.81
CA SER A 23 -27.39 -4.73 12.44
C SER A 23 -27.29 -3.52 11.51
N MET A 24 -26.26 -3.50 10.67
CA MET A 24 -26.04 -2.42 9.72
C MET A 24 -25.78 -2.95 8.31
N LEU A 25 -26.42 -2.29 7.34
CA LEU A 25 -26.16 -2.45 5.91
C LEU A 25 -24.81 -1.82 5.54
N PHE A 26 -24.17 -2.34 4.49
CA PHE A 26 -22.88 -1.82 4.03
C PHE A 26 -22.96 -0.32 3.64
N SER A 27 -24.10 0.10 3.09
CA SER A 27 -24.41 1.49 2.78
C SER A 27 -24.46 2.39 4.03
N GLY A 28 -25.02 1.89 5.15
CA GLY A 28 -25.02 2.58 6.44
C GLY A 28 -23.61 2.73 7.00
N ALA A 29 -22.81 1.66 6.93
CA ALA A 29 -21.40 1.69 7.34
C ALA A 29 -20.59 2.73 6.56
N LYS A 30 -20.84 2.83 5.24
CA LYS A 30 -20.20 3.79 4.35
C LYS A 30 -20.60 5.23 4.68
N LYS A 31 -21.88 5.50 4.92
CA LYS A 31 -22.37 6.83 5.34
C LYS A 31 -21.75 7.27 6.66
N LEU A 32 -21.69 6.37 7.64
CA LEU A 32 -21.04 6.63 8.94
C LEU A 32 -19.55 6.93 8.78
N HIS A 33 -18.82 6.12 8.01
CA HIS A 33 -17.39 6.37 7.73
C HIS A 33 -17.14 7.73 7.08
N ASN A 34 -17.94 8.07 6.07
CA ASN A 34 -17.84 9.36 5.39
C ASN A 34 -18.21 10.52 6.32
N GLY A 35 -19.26 10.37 7.14
CA GLY A 35 -19.70 11.37 8.11
C GLY A 35 -18.69 11.59 9.24
N MET A 36 -17.91 10.57 9.58
CA MET A 36 -16.77 10.66 10.51
C MET A 36 -15.50 11.25 9.85
N GLY A 37 -15.55 11.67 8.58
CA GLY A 37 -14.44 12.30 7.88
C GLY A 37 -13.39 11.35 7.32
N PHE A 38 -13.58 10.02 7.42
CA PHE A 38 -12.65 9.05 6.84
C PHE A 38 -12.72 9.06 5.32
N LYS A 39 -11.56 9.25 4.67
CA LYS A 39 -11.43 9.21 3.20
C LYS A 39 -10.64 7.98 2.78
N ALA A 40 -11.14 7.26 1.78
CA ALA A 40 -10.37 6.21 1.12
C ALA A 40 -9.25 6.86 0.30
N LYS A 41 -8.00 6.49 0.60
CA LYS A 41 -6.84 6.90 -0.20
C LYS A 41 -6.16 5.68 -0.78
N ARG A 42 -5.79 5.76 -2.06
CA ARG A 42 -4.95 4.76 -2.70
C ARG A 42 -3.57 4.82 -2.05
N LYS A 43 -3.06 3.67 -1.59
CA LYS A 43 -1.70 3.60 -1.10
C LYS A 43 -0.75 3.73 -2.29
N ASN A 44 0.02 4.82 -2.32
CA ASN A 44 1.12 4.95 -3.26
C ASN A 44 2.21 3.94 -2.88
N LYS A 45 2.32 2.85 -3.62
CA LYS A 45 3.45 1.91 -3.52
C LYS A 45 4.67 2.56 -4.16
N THR A 46 5.33 3.43 -3.41
CA THR A 46 6.69 3.85 -3.76
C THR A 46 7.67 3.03 -2.94
N ASN A 47 8.63 2.41 -3.61
CA ASN A 47 9.78 1.84 -2.92
C ASN A 47 10.56 3.00 -2.32
N PHE A 48 10.68 3.03 -0.99
CA PHE A 48 11.46 4.06 -0.31
C PHE A 48 12.94 3.93 -0.73
N PHE A 49 13.49 4.96 -1.35
CA PHE A 49 14.92 5.03 -1.68
C PHE A 49 15.63 5.99 -0.74
N SER A 50 16.63 5.50 -0.01
CA SER A 50 17.59 6.37 0.69
C SER A 50 18.32 7.28 -0.31
N ALA A 51 18.84 8.41 0.17
CA ALA A 51 19.64 9.31 -0.66
C ALA A 51 20.85 8.59 -1.28
N ALA A 52 21.48 7.66 -0.54
CA ALA A 52 22.56 6.82 -1.03
C ALA A 52 22.13 5.93 -2.22
N ASN A 53 20.98 5.25 -2.10
CA ASN A 53 20.46 4.42 -3.18
C ASN A 53 20.15 5.23 -4.44
N LYS A 54 19.65 6.47 -4.28
CA LYS A 54 19.41 7.38 -5.42
C LYS A 54 20.71 7.73 -6.14
N LYS A 55 21.78 8.06 -5.39
CA LYS A 55 23.10 8.36 -5.97
C LYS A 55 23.69 7.17 -6.73
N LEU A 56 23.65 5.97 -6.14
CA LEU A 56 24.14 4.75 -6.80
C LEU A 56 23.39 4.45 -8.10
N ARG A 57 22.06 4.58 -8.08
CA ARG A 57 21.23 4.39 -9.28
C ARG A 57 21.53 5.42 -10.36
N LEU A 58 21.72 6.69 -10.00
CA LEU A 58 22.08 7.75 -10.94
C LEU A 58 23.46 7.49 -11.55
N ALA A 59 24.47 7.16 -10.74
CA ALA A 59 25.81 6.84 -11.23
C ALA A 59 25.79 5.64 -12.18
N TRP A 60 25.04 4.58 -11.84
CA TRP A 60 24.89 3.41 -12.71
C TRP A 60 24.21 3.78 -14.04
N ALA A 61 23.15 4.60 -14.02
CA ALA A 61 22.48 5.05 -15.23
C ALA A 61 23.39 5.93 -16.11
N CYS A 62 24.15 6.86 -15.51
CA CYS A 62 25.11 7.68 -16.24
C CYS A 62 26.21 6.83 -16.89
N LYS A 63 26.74 5.83 -16.16
CA LYS A 63 27.77 4.92 -16.67
C LYS A 63 27.31 4.13 -17.90
N HIS A 64 26.03 3.76 -17.97
CA HIS A 64 25.48 2.95 -19.05
C HIS A 64 24.63 3.75 -20.06
N ARG A 65 24.67 5.10 -20.00
CA ARG A 65 23.86 5.99 -20.85
C ARG A 65 24.08 5.77 -22.35
N GLN A 66 25.29 5.37 -22.74
CA GLN A 66 25.67 5.20 -24.14
C GLN A 66 25.38 3.79 -24.68
N LEU A 67 24.89 2.86 -23.84
CA LEU A 67 24.57 1.51 -24.31
C LEU A 67 23.44 1.54 -25.34
N THR A 68 23.67 0.89 -26.47
CA THR A 68 22.67 0.75 -27.53
C THR A 68 21.72 -0.42 -27.24
N VAL A 69 20.63 -0.51 -28.01
CA VAL A 69 19.72 -1.66 -27.94
C VAL A 69 20.46 -2.99 -28.19
N PHE A 70 21.45 -3.00 -29.08
CA PHE A 70 22.26 -4.19 -29.35
C PHE A 70 23.13 -4.60 -28.16
N ASP A 71 23.61 -3.64 -27.37
CA ASP A 71 24.40 -3.95 -26.18
C ASP A 71 23.53 -4.52 -25.06
N TRP A 72 22.33 -3.97 -24.87
CA TRP A 72 21.37 -4.51 -23.90
C TRP A 72 20.92 -5.95 -24.22
N ARG A 73 20.84 -6.31 -25.51
CA ARG A 73 20.49 -7.67 -25.94
C ARG A 73 21.53 -8.72 -25.53
N LYS A 74 22.77 -8.31 -25.24
CA LYS A 74 23.83 -9.22 -24.77
C LYS A 74 23.71 -9.56 -23.29
N TRP A 75 22.86 -8.84 -22.55
CA TRP A 75 22.73 -8.99 -21.11
C TRP A 75 21.66 -10.03 -20.76
N VAL A 76 21.99 -10.95 -19.86
CA VAL A 76 21.03 -11.89 -19.26
C VAL A 76 20.68 -11.39 -17.87
N PHE A 77 19.41 -11.00 -17.68
CA PHE A 77 18.90 -10.58 -16.39
C PHE A 77 18.27 -11.75 -15.63
N SER A 78 18.64 -11.92 -14.37
CA SER A 78 18.04 -12.91 -13.48
C SER A 78 17.33 -12.24 -12.31
N GLY A 79 16.17 -12.74 -11.92
CA GLY A 79 15.44 -12.28 -10.76
C GLY A 79 14.48 -13.35 -10.23
N LYS A 80 14.04 -13.21 -8.99
CA LYS A 80 13.00 -14.04 -8.40
C LYS A 80 11.74 -13.21 -8.23
N THR A 81 10.60 -13.77 -8.61
CA THR A 81 9.28 -13.19 -8.34
C THR A 81 8.47 -14.17 -7.50
N ARG A 82 7.61 -13.63 -6.63
CA ARG A 82 6.64 -14.43 -5.88
C ARG A 82 5.31 -14.38 -6.64
N VAL A 83 4.77 -15.55 -6.97
CA VAL A 83 3.44 -15.68 -7.56
C VAL A 83 2.45 -16.01 -6.44
N ASN A 84 1.43 -15.18 -6.27
CA ASN A 84 0.37 -15.40 -5.27
C ASN A 84 -0.87 -16.01 -5.96
N ILE A 85 -1.38 -17.13 -5.44
CA ILE A 85 -2.58 -17.82 -5.96
C ILE A 85 -3.88 -17.10 -5.53
N GLY A 86 -3.90 -16.52 -4.32
CA GLY A 86 -5.08 -15.87 -3.73
C GLY A 86 -5.30 -14.40 -4.13
N GLY A 87 -4.70 -13.94 -5.22
CA GLY A 87 -4.72 -12.53 -5.62
C GLY A 87 -3.57 -11.71 -5.02
N SER A 88 -3.39 -10.49 -5.51
CA SER A 88 -2.28 -9.63 -5.09
C SER A 88 -2.61 -8.87 -3.80
N ASP A 89 -1.60 -8.66 -2.96
CA ASP A 89 -1.68 -7.71 -1.84
C ASP A 89 -1.70 -6.24 -2.34
N SER A 90 -2.02 -5.99 -3.62
CA SER A 90 -1.45 -4.85 -4.35
C SER A 90 -2.30 -3.62 -4.59
N GLU A 91 -3.53 -3.56 -4.10
CA GLU A 91 -4.26 -2.28 -4.00
C GLU A 91 -4.93 -2.14 -2.64
N SER A 92 -4.11 -1.93 -1.62
CA SER A 92 -4.60 -1.55 -0.30
C SER A 92 -5.04 -0.09 -0.31
N PHE A 93 -6.35 0.16 -0.38
CA PHE A 93 -6.90 1.44 0.08
C PHE A 93 -6.75 1.51 1.60
N TYR A 94 -6.35 2.65 2.12
CA TYR A 94 -6.38 2.91 3.56
C TYR A 94 -7.37 4.03 3.87
N TRP A 95 -7.92 4.00 5.08
CA TRP A 95 -8.84 5.00 5.59
C TRP A 95 -8.11 5.82 6.65
N SER A 96 -8.11 7.15 6.50
CA SER A 96 -7.52 8.08 7.47
C SER A 96 -8.53 9.17 7.85
N ASP A 97 -8.62 9.47 9.14
CA ASP A 97 -9.33 10.61 9.72
C ASP A 97 -8.53 11.93 9.60
N VAL A 98 -7.21 11.84 9.46
CA VAL A 98 -6.32 13.00 9.26
C VAL A 98 -5.72 13.02 7.85
N PRO A 99 -5.81 14.13 7.09
CA PRO A 99 -5.12 14.25 5.82
C PRO A 99 -3.60 14.18 5.99
N GLY A 100 -2.97 13.08 5.56
CA GLY A 100 -1.50 13.00 5.39
C GLY A 100 -0.78 12.08 6.37
N THR A 101 -1.45 11.57 7.39
CA THR A 101 -0.80 10.71 8.40
C THR A 101 -0.88 9.23 8.00
N ASN A 102 0.08 8.77 7.20
CA ASN A 102 0.32 7.33 7.03
C ASN A 102 0.99 6.80 8.30
N ARG A 103 0.30 5.95 9.07
CA ARG A 103 0.95 5.23 10.18
C ARG A 103 1.91 4.19 9.61
N PRO A 104 3.13 4.03 10.16
CA PRO A 104 4.08 3.04 9.68
C PRO A 104 3.54 1.62 9.88
N HIS A 105 3.76 0.75 8.89
CA HIS A 105 3.34 -0.67 8.92
C HIS A 105 4.15 -1.53 9.92
N LYS A 106 5.17 -0.97 10.56
CA LYS A 106 5.97 -1.65 11.58
C LYS A 106 6.13 -0.73 12.77
N VAL A 107 5.64 -1.18 13.93
CA VAL A 107 6.14 -0.71 15.22
C VAL A 107 7.52 -1.36 15.37
N ARG A 108 8.58 -0.57 15.60
CA ARG A 108 9.87 -1.13 15.99
C ARG A 108 9.66 -1.82 17.34
N SER A 109 9.85 -3.14 17.37
CA SER A 109 10.14 -3.89 18.59
C SER A 109 11.50 -3.51 19.12
#